data_AF-A0A4U1JGW5-F1
#
_entry.id   AF-A0A4U1JGW5-F1
#
_cell.length_a   1.000
_cell.length_b   1.000
_cell.length_c   1.000
_cell.angle_alpha   90.00
_cell.angle_beta   90.00
_cell.angle_gamma   90.00
#
_symmetry.space_group_name_H-M   'P 1'
#
loop_
_entity.id
_entity.type
_entity.pdbx_description
1 polymer ?
#
loop_
_entity_poly.entity_id
_entity_poly.type
_entity_poly.pdbx_seq_one_letter_code
_entity_poly.pdbx_strand_id
1 'polypeptide(L)'
;MTPPQSAKEAPPPRTETPRRRGYGAVMKFIRRLHMYLGLLVFPWVLLFGMSGALFNHPEIGRDIEQRDLSAAELATLTGMKPWDPEDIAQKVVAQLNAGSPGGYVLDSGAPRSFSGWPLLATPARSGGRHVLIVSLDGGGATVSTHAPEPKSDPPPFAGATVDLPGYKMAAVQEQVKELLPKLGIDAEAPLRAHPKAHPELRFRVRDANARTWNIVYDLSTGRVDGRPAGPGQLRFVELLEKLHTTHHFPIHGDMAWFFALFADITGITLIVWALSGLAMWWQMKPTRVLGALAITVAIAAAALVMRGTASEIQFGNVRGDGP
;
A
#
# COMPACT_ATOMS: atom_id res chain seq x y z
N MET A 1 4.79 42.20 81.52
CA MET A 1 5.85 42.37 80.49
C MET A 1 5.49 41.47 79.33
N THR A 2 4.98 42.04 78.26
CA THR A 2 4.53 41.32 77.05
C THR A 2 5.60 41.53 75.98
N PRO A 3 6.11 40.48 75.31
CA PRO A 3 7.13 40.66 74.28
C PRO A 3 6.51 41.32 73.03
N PRO A 4 7.28 42.12 72.26
CA PRO A 4 6.77 42.78 71.09
C PRO A 4 6.49 41.75 69.98
N GLN A 5 5.34 41.90 69.32
CA GLN A 5 4.98 41.14 68.12
C GLN A 5 5.99 41.45 67.02
N SER A 6 6.72 40.41 66.60
CA SER A 6 7.58 40.44 65.42
C SER A 6 6.71 40.72 64.18
N ALA A 7 6.95 41.88 63.55
CA ALA A 7 6.31 42.25 62.30
C ALA A 7 6.67 41.22 61.22
N LYS A 8 5.64 40.53 60.71
CA LYS A 8 5.77 39.54 59.65
C LYS A 8 6.11 40.27 58.34
N GLU A 9 7.39 40.31 58.01
CA GLU A 9 7.92 40.90 56.78
C GLU A 9 7.21 40.28 55.56
N ALA A 10 6.58 41.12 54.74
CA ALA A 10 5.93 40.67 53.52
C ALA A 10 7.00 40.19 52.52
N PRO A 11 6.82 39.03 51.86
CA PRO A 11 7.80 38.52 50.92
C PRO A 11 7.98 39.51 49.75
N PRO A 12 9.21 39.72 49.26
CA PRO A 12 9.47 40.67 48.20
C PRO A 12 8.73 40.29 46.91
N PRO A 13 8.30 41.28 46.10
CA PRO A 13 7.61 41.02 44.85
C PRO A 13 8.52 40.21 43.93
N ARG A 14 8.09 39.00 43.55
CA ARG A 14 8.80 38.16 42.58
C ARG A 14 8.81 38.86 41.23
N THR A 15 9.93 39.48 40.88
CA THR A 15 10.18 40.03 39.56
C THR A 15 10.39 38.88 38.57
N GLU A 16 9.33 38.51 37.85
CA GLU A 16 9.43 37.52 36.78
C GLU A 16 10.39 38.04 35.70
N THR A 17 11.47 37.31 35.45
CA THR A 17 12.47 37.67 34.44
C THR A 17 11.85 37.69 33.04
N PRO A 18 12.09 38.74 32.22
CA PRO A 18 11.41 38.95 30.93
C PRO A 18 11.61 37.81 29.92
N ARG A 19 12.70 37.03 30.06
CA ARG A 19 12.95 35.81 29.26
C ARG A 19 11.86 34.74 29.41
N ARG A 20 11.19 34.65 30.57
CA ARG A 20 10.09 33.66 30.79
C ARG A 20 8.82 34.01 30.01
N ARG A 21 8.56 35.29 29.73
CA ARG A 21 7.36 35.73 28.98
C ARG A 21 7.42 35.36 27.50
N GLY A 22 8.57 35.54 26.85
CA GLY A 22 8.76 35.19 25.44
C GLY A 22 8.64 33.69 25.17
N TYR A 23 9.31 32.87 26.00
CA TYR A 23 9.22 31.42 25.93
C TYR A 23 7.77 30.91 26.10
N GLY A 24 7.02 31.48 27.05
CA GLY A 24 5.62 31.12 27.25
C GLY A 24 4.72 31.47 26.05
N ALA A 25 4.95 32.59 25.38
CA ALA A 25 4.19 32.98 24.19
C ALA A 25 4.51 32.07 22.99
N VAL A 26 5.79 31.78 22.76
CA VAL A 26 6.24 30.88 21.68
C VAL A 26 5.71 29.46 21.90
N MET A 27 5.81 28.91 23.12
CA MET A 27 5.29 27.57 23.42
C MET A 27 3.76 27.48 23.30
N LYS A 28 3.02 28.56 23.61
CA LYS A 28 1.58 28.64 23.34
C LYS A 28 1.27 28.62 21.85
N PHE A 29 2.05 29.32 21.05
CA PHE A 29 1.92 29.32 19.59
C PHE A 29 2.23 27.93 19.01
N ILE A 30 3.34 27.30 19.39
CA ILE A 30 3.72 25.96 18.95
C ILE A 30 2.63 24.95 19.31
N ARG A 31 2.07 25.02 20.52
CA ARG A 31 0.96 24.14 20.94
C ARG A 31 -0.29 24.32 20.08
N ARG A 32 -0.64 25.56 19.74
CA ARG A 32 -1.78 25.86 18.86
C ARG A 32 -1.52 25.36 17.44
N LEU A 33 -0.32 25.61 16.91
CA LEU A 33 0.08 25.16 15.58
C LEU A 33 0.06 23.62 15.50
N HIS A 34 0.67 22.93 16.46
CA HIS A 34 0.64 21.46 16.55
C HIS A 34 -0.80 20.93 16.60
N MET A 35 -1.67 21.55 17.41
CA MET A 35 -3.07 21.14 17.47
C MET A 35 -3.79 21.36 16.13
N TYR A 36 -3.68 22.53 15.50
CA TYR A 36 -4.38 22.79 14.23
C TYR A 36 -3.83 21.97 13.07
N LEU A 37 -2.52 21.78 12.98
CA LEU A 37 -1.92 20.87 12.01
C LEU A 37 -2.34 19.43 12.29
N GLY A 38 -2.39 19.02 13.56
CA GLY A 38 -2.91 17.71 13.96
C GLY A 38 -4.35 17.49 13.53
N LEU A 39 -5.24 18.47 13.71
CA LEU A 39 -6.64 18.41 13.24
C LEU A 39 -6.76 18.39 11.72
N LEU A 40 -5.88 19.12 11.03
CA LEU A 40 -5.87 19.16 9.56
C LEU A 40 -5.44 17.80 8.97
N VAL A 41 -4.42 17.18 9.57
CA VAL A 41 -3.87 15.89 9.10
C VAL A 41 -4.61 14.68 9.69
N PHE A 42 -5.40 14.88 10.76
CA PHE A 42 -6.22 13.86 11.44
C PHE A 42 -6.92 12.85 10.50
N PRO A 43 -7.74 13.28 9.52
CA PRO A 43 -8.48 12.32 8.70
C PRO A 43 -7.54 11.47 7.82
N TRP A 44 -6.39 12.03 7.42
CA TRP A 44 -5.38 11.33 6.63
C TRP A 44 -4.63 10.29 7.45
N VAL A 45 -4.22 10.67 8.67
CA VAL A 45 -3.55 9.79 9.61
C VAL A 45 -4.45 8.60 9.99
N LEU A 46 -5.73 8.87 10.27
CA LEU A 46 -6.73 7.86 10.56
C LEU A 46 -6.93 6.91 9.37
N LEU A 47 -7.11 7.46 8.17
CA LEU A 47 -7.27 6.68 6.94
C LEU A 47 -6.05 5.78 6.68
N PHE A 48 -4.85 6.33 6.79
CA PHE A 48 -3.61 5.60 6.55
C PHE A 48 -3.40 4.50 7.59
N GLY A 49 -3.58 4.80 8.89
CA GLY A 49 -3.49 3.81 9.96
C GLY A 49 -4.49 2.67 9.81
N MET A 50 -5.76 2.96 9.47
CA MET A 50 -6.76 1.93 9.20
C MET A 50 -6.43 1.11 7.96
N SER A 51 -5.95 1.75 6.88
CA SER A 51 -5.57 1.06 5.65
C SER A 51 -4.40 0.09 5.83
N GLY A 52 -3.40 0.46 6.65
CA GLY A 52 -2.28 -0.43 6.98
C GLY A 52 -2.71 -1.63 7.81
N ALA A 53 -3.54 -1.40 8.84
CA ALA A 53 -4.09 -2.50 9.64
C ALA A 53 -4.93 -3.48 8.78
N LEU A 54 -5.80 -2.97 7.91
CA LEU A 54 -6.60 -3.82 6.99
C LEU A 54 -5.73 -4.54 5.95
N PHE A 55 -4.60 -3.96 5.55
CA PHE A 55 -3.67 -4.60 4.61
C PHE A 55 -2.90 -5.75 5.27
N ASN A 56 -2.41 -5.55 6.49
CA ASN A 56 -1.70 -6.57 7.25
C ASN A 56 -2.62 -7.71 7.71
N HIS A 57 -3.91 -7.42 7.82
CA HIS A 57 -4.95 -8.34 8.26
C HIS A 57 -6.05 -8.52 7.20
N PRO A 58 -5.75 -9.21 6.07
CA PRO A 58 -6.69 -9.40 4.97
C PRO A 58 -7.97 -10.16 5.36
N GLU A 59 -7.97 -10.86 6.49
CA GLU A 59 -9.13 -11.51 7.09
C GLU A 59 -10.19 -10.51 7.58
N ILE A 60 -9.83 -9.26 7.85
CA ILE A 60 -10.77 -8.26 8.38
C ILE A 60 -11.64 -7.72 7.24
N GLY A 61 -12.93 -8.06 7.30
CA GLY A 61 -13.94 -7.56 6.34
C GLY A 61 -13.95 -8.29 5.00
N ARG A 62 -13.26 -9.43 4.90
CA ARG A 62 -13.34 -10.36 3.77
C ARG A 62 -13.90 -11.70 4.21
N ASP A 63 -14.64 -12.33 3.31
CA ASP A 63 -15.18 -13.68 3.49
C ASP A 63 -14.08 -14.70 3.13
N ILE A 64 -13.03 -14.76 3.96
CA ILE A 64 -11.91 -15.70 3.81
C ILE A 64 -12.00 -16.73 4.94
N GLU A 65 -12.17 -17.99 4.58
CA GLU A 65 -12.06 -19.09 5.52
C GLU A 65 -10.64 -19.65 5.46
N GLN A 66 -9.91 -19.62 6.58
CA GLN A 66 -8.55 -20.13 6.66
C GLN A 66 -8.50 -21.39 7.53
N ARG A 67 -7.75 -22.39 7.06
CA ARG A 67 -7.41 -23.59 7.80
C ARG A 67 -5.91 -23.85 7.70
N ASP A 68 -5.26 -23.92 8.84
CA ASP A 68 -3.86 -24.32 8.92
C ASP A 68 -3.75 -25.85 9.03
N LEU A 69 -2.81 -26.41 8.28
CA LEU A 69 -2.44 -27.82 8.27
C LEU A 69 -1.07 -27.95 8.91
N SER A 70 -1.00 -28.74 9.98
CA SER A 70 0.28 -29.06 10.62
C SER A 70 1.17 -29.88 9.67
N ALA A 71 2.48 -29.91 9.93
CA ALA A 71 3.41 -30.71 9.13
C ALA A 71 3.05 -32.21 9.13
N ALA A 72 2.60 -32.74 10.27
CA ALA A 72 2.17 -34.12 10.39
C ALA A 72 0.89 -34.40 9.57
N GLU A 73 -0.05 -33.48 9.57
CA GLU A 73 -1.29 -33.59 8.79
C GLU A 73 -0.98 -33.52 7.28
N LEU A 74 -0.17 -32.55 6.84
CA LEU A 74 0.21 -32.43 5.43
C LEU A 74 0.98 -33.66 4.95
N ALA A 75 1.92 -34.17 5.76
CA ALA A 75 2.66 -35.39 5.46
C ALA A 75 1.73 -36.61 5.37
N THR A 76 0.71 -36.71 6.23
CA THR A 76 -0.26 -37.81 6.19
C THR A 76 -1.13 -37.74 4.93
N LEU A 77 -1.54 -36.53 4.52
CA LEU A 77 -2.42 -36.34 3.37
C LEU A 77 -1.72 -36.46 2.01
N THR A 78 -0.45 -36.06 1.94
CA THR A 78 0.26 -35.88 0.65
C THR A 78 1.57 -36.68 0.55
N GLY A 79 2.09 -37.20 1.66
CA GLY A 79 3.43 -37.75 1.73
C GLY A 79 4.55 -36.69 1.70
N MET A 80 4.20 -35.39 1.66
CA MET A 80 5.18 -34.32 1.64
C MET A 80 6.03 -34.35 2.91
N LYS A 81 7.35 -34.25 2.71
CA LYS A 81 8.32 -34.06 3.78
C LYS A 81 8.90 -32.66 3.67
N PRO A 82 9.25 -32.04 4.80
CA PRO A 82 9.98 -30.79 4.76
C PRO A 82 11.30 -30.95 4.01
N TRP A 83 11.66 -29.93 3.24
CA TRP A 83 12.89 -29.86 2.45
C TRP A 83 14.00 -29.25 3.30
N ASP A 84 15.20 -29.80 3.18
CA ASP A 84 16.39 -29.23 3.80
C ASP A 84 17.04 -28.22 2.83
N PRO A 85 17.02 -26.91 3.15
CA PRO A 85 17.63 -25.89 2.30
C PRO A 85 19.14 -26.08 2.16
N GLU A 86 19.83 -26.68 3.13
CA GLU A 86 21.26 -26.97 3.05
C GLU A 86 21.55 -28.05 2.02
N ASP A 87 20.84 -29.19 2.09
CA ASP A 87 20.97 -30.30 1.13
C ASP A 87 20.69 -29.83 -0.31
N ILE A 88 19.65 -29.01 -0.51
CA ILE A 88 19.33 -28.46 -1.83
C ILE A 88 20.40 -27.50 -2.32
N ALA A 89 20.90 -26.58 -1.47
CA ALA A 89 21.96 -25.66 -1.85
C ALA A 89 23.24 -26.41 -2.25
N GLN A 90 23.60 -27.47 -1.53
CA GLN A 90 24.75 -28.32 -1.85
C GLN A 90 24.58 -29.00 -3.21
N LYS A 91 23.40 -29.54 -3.49
CA LYS A 91 23.07 -30.15 -4.79
C LYS A 91 23.17 -29.14 -5.94
N VAL A 92 22.69 -27.91 -5.74
CA VAL A 92 22.80 -26.83 -6.74
C VAL A 92 24.26 -26.50 -7.03
N VAL A 93 25.09 -26.30 -6.00
CA VAL A 93 26.51 -26.01 -6.17
C VAL A 93 27.25 -27.17 -6.85
N ALA A 94 26.94 -28.41 -6.47
CA ALA A 94 27.51 -29.59 -7.12
C ALA A 94 27.19 -29.63 -8.62
N GLN A 95 25.95 -29.31 -9.01
CA GLN A 95 25.55 -29.24 -10.42
C GLN A 95 26.23 -28.09 -11.18
N LEU A 96 26.35 -26.92 -10.56
CA LEU A 96 27.07 -25.79 -11.16
C LEU A 96 28.54 -26.14 -11.43
N ASN A 97 29.19 -26.84 -10.50
CA ASN A 97 30.56 -27.29 -10.65
C ASN A 97 30.74 -28.41 -11.68
N ALA A 98 29.72 -29.24 -11.90
CA ALA A 98 29.77 -30.27 -12.94
C ALA A 98 29.82 -29.69 -14.37
N GLY A 99 29.31 -28.47 -14.57
CA GLY A 99 29.23 -27.80 -15.87
C GLY A 99 30.11 -26.55 -16.02
N SER A 100 30.87 -26.15 -15.00
CA SER A 100 31.63 -24.90 -14.98
C SER A 100 33.01 -25.07 -14.36
N PRO A 101 34.07 -24.41 -14.88
CA PRO A 101 35.40 -24.40 -14.27
C PRO A 101 35.49 -23.53 -13.00
N GLY A 102 34.39 -22.87 -12.59
CA GLY A 102 34.39 -21.82 -11.56
C GLY A 102 34.65 -22.27 -10.12
N GLY A 103 34.57 -23.57 -9.80
CA GLY A 103 34.89 -24.10 -8.47
C GLY A 103 34.10 -23.44 -7.32
N TYR A 104 32.78 -23.28 -7.51
CA TYR A 104 31.91 -22.63 -6.54
C TYR A 104 31.82 -23.42 -5.24
N VAL A 105 31.77 -22.70 -4.12
CA VAL A 105 31.55 -23.25 -2.78
C VAL A 105 30.46 -22.47 -2.07
N LEU A 106 29.71 -23.13 -1.20
CA LEU A 106 28.74 -22.43 -0.36
C LEU A 106 29.47 -21.59 0.70
N ASP A 107 29.08 -20.33 0.83
CA ASP A 107 29.59 -19.44 1.88
C ASP A 107 29.03 -19.86 3.24
N SER A 108 29.89 -20.36 4.15
CA SER A 108 29.50 -20.78 5.50
C SER A 108 28.99 -19.64 6.39
N GLY A 109 29.26 -18.38 6.04
CA GLY A 109 28.79 -17.20 6.78
C GLY A 109 27.36 -16.77 6.47
N ALA A 110 26.74 -17.30 5.40
CA ALA A 110 25.40 -16.91 4.98
C ALA A 110 24.34 -17.97 5.33
N PRO A 111 23.16 -17.62 5.86
CA PRO A 111 22.09 -18.60 6.11
C PRO A 111 21.53 -19.16 4.79
N ARG A 112 21.24 -20.47 4.74
CA ARG A 112 20.50 -21.11 3.63
C ARG A 112 19.04 -21.17 4.04
N SER A 113 18.19 -20.49 3.30
CA SER A 113 16.77 -20.43 3.57
C SER A 113 15.99 -20.30 2.26
N PHE A 114 14.74 -20.75 2.27
CA PHE A 114 13.82 -20.40 1.21
C PHE A 114 13.32 -18.98 1.43
N SER A 115 13.22 -18.21 0.36
CA SER A 115 12.55 -16.90 0.37
C SER A 115 11.27 -16.99 -0.45
N GLY A 116 10.19 -16.45 0.10
CA GLY A 116 8.84 -16.54 -0.47
C GLY A 116 8.16 -17.87 -0.16
N TRP A 117 6.97 -18.06 -0.74
CA TRP A 117 6.14 -19.23 -0.49
C TRP A 117 5.60 -19.80 -1.80
N PRO A 118 5.69 -21.12 -2.01
CA PRO A 118 4.90 -21.80 -3.02
C PRO A 118 3.41 -21.51 -2.78
N LEU A 119 2.81 -20.79 -3.71
CA LEU A 119 1.39 -20.48 -3.73
C LEU A 119 0.75 -21.26 -4.86
N LEU A 120 -0.18 -22.16 -4.50
CA LEU A 120 -0.96 -22.94 -5.44
C LEU A 120 -2.41 -22.48 -5.33
N ALA A 121 -3.05 -22.20 -6.46
CA ALA A 121 -4.44 -21.76 -6.48
C ALA A 121 -5.27 -22.62 -7.42
N THR A 122 -6.52 -22.88 -7.04
CA THR A 122 -7.48 -23.61 -7.87
C THR A 122 -8.88 -23.02 -7.71
N PRO A 123 -9.71 -22.98 -8.77
CA PRO A 123 -11.10 -22.55 -8.65
C PRO A 123 -11.90 -23.44 -7.69
N ALA A 124 -12.75 -22.81 -6.86
CA ALA A 124 -13.68 -23.53 -5.99
C ALA A 124 -14.96 -23.92 -6.75
N ARG A 125 -15.54 -25.09 -6.45
CA ARG A 125 -16.77 -25.58 -7.11
C ARG A 125 -17.98 -24.66 -6.86
N SER A 126 -18.02 -23.99 -5.73
CA SER A 126 -19.05 -23.01 -5.34
C SER A 126 -18.90 -21.64 -6.01
N GLY A 127 -17.90 -21.48 -6.89
CA GLY A 127 -17.36 -20.17 -7.26
C GLY A 127 -16.33 -19.70 -6.23
N GLY A 128 -15.37 -18.88 -6.68
CA GLY A 128 -14.23 -18.43 -5.87
C GLY A 128 -12.97 -19.24 -6.13
N ARG A 129 -12.04 -19.23 -5.17
CA ARG A 129 -10.76 -19.96 -5.28
C ARG A 129 -10.33 -20.52 -3.94
N HIS A 130 -9.69 -21.68 -3.98
CA HIS A 130 -8.86 -22.18 -2.90
C HIS A 130 -7.41 -21.81 -3.18
N VAL A 131 -6.72 -21.31 -2.17
CA VAL A 131 -5.30 -20.99 -2.20
C VAL A 131 -4.61 -21.83 -1.14
N LEU A 132 -3.56 -22.54 -1.54
CA LEU A 132 -2.69 -23.31 -0.66
C LEU A 132 -1.32 -22.64 -0.65
N ILE A 133 -0.88 -22.24 0.53
CA ILE A 133 0.46 -21.73 0.78
C ILE A 133 1.21 -22.79 1.56
N VAL A 134 2.36 -23.23 1.07
CA VAL A 134 3.10 -24.35 1.66
C VAL A 134 4.43 -23.87 2.24
N SER A 135 4.75 -24.29 3.47
CA SER A 135 6.09 -24.15 4.03
C SER A 135 6.95 -25.31 3.53
N LEU A 136 7.99 -25.00 2.74
CA LEU A 136 8.86 -26.04 2.18
C LEU A 136 9.71 -26.70 3.25
N ASP A 137 10.30 -25.93 4.15
CA ASP A 137 11.22 -26.33 5.22
C ASP A 137 10.53 -26.71 6.53
N GLY A 138 9.37 -26.12 6.83
CA GLY A 138 8.53 -26.50 7.97
C GLY A 138 7.54 -27.63 7.67
N GLY A 139 7.22 -27.86 6.39
CA GLY A 139 6.31 -28.92 5.92
C GLY A 139 4.84 -28.73 6.30
N GLY A 140 4.47 -27.60 6.90
CA GLY A 140 3.08 -27.20 7.13
C GLY A 140 2.48 -26.48 5.92
N ALA A 141 1.19 -26.21 5.96
CA ALA A 141 0.53 -25.41 4.93
C ALA A 141 -0.68 -24.65 5.47
N THR A 142 -1.06 -23.58 4.78
CA THR A 142 -2.28 -22.83 5.04
C THR A 142 -3.18 -22.93 3.82
N VAL A 143 -4.43 -23.35 4.04
CA VAL A 143 -5.49 -23.36 3.03
C VAL A 143 -6.40 -22.17 3.29
N SER A 144 -6.58 -21.33 2.28
CA SER A 144 -7.53 -20.21 2.30
C SER A 144 -8.59 -20.41 1.24
N THR A 145 -9.86 -20.30 1.62
CA THR A 145 -11.00 -20.32 0.70
C THR A 145 -11.53 -18.90 0.57
N HIS A 146 -11.49 -18.39 -0.66
CA HIS A 146 -12.02 -17.07 -0.99
C HIS A 146 -13.38 -17.24 -1.68
N ALA A 147 -14.37 -16.49 -1.20
CA ALA A 147 -15.65 -16.35 -1.88
C ALA A 147 -15.47 -15.88 -3.35
N PRO A 148 -16.39 -16.23 -4.25
CA PRO A 148 -16.36 -15.71 -5.62
C PRO A 148 -16.36 -14.19 -5.61
N GLU A 149 -15.36 -13.60 -6.28
CA GLU A 149 -15.46 -12.20 -6.65
C GLU A 149 -16.72 -12.01 -7.50
N PRO A 150 -17.45 -10.90 -7.32
CA PRO A 150 -18.57 -10.56 -8.18
C PRO A 150 -18.11 -10.60 -9.64
N LYS A 151 -18.57 -11.60 -10.38
CA LYS A 151 -18.18 -11.77 -11.79
C LYS A 151 -18.73 -10.58 -12.56
N SER A 152 -17.85 -9.69 -12.98
CA SER A 152 -18.20 -8.67 -13.98
C SER A 152 -18.07 -9.33 -15.35
N ASP A 153 -19.11 -9.21 -16.17
CA ASP A 153 -19.02 -9.66 -17.55
C ASP A 153 -17.82 -8.97 -18.22
N PRO A 154 -16.94 -9.72 -18.92
CA PRO A 154 -15.85 -9.11 -19.63
C PRO A 154 -16.42 -8.10 -20.62
N PRO A 155 -15.76 -6.94 -20.81
CA PRO A 155 -16.22 -6.00 -21.80
C PRO A 155 -16.26 -6.68 -23.18
N PRO A 156 -17.19 -6.28 -24.07
CA PRO A 156 -17.30 -6.86 -25.41
C PRO A 156 -16.06 -6.65 -26.28
N PHE A 157 -15.12 -5.83 -25.82
CA PHE A 157 -13.85 -5.47 -26.47
C PHE A 157 -12.62 -5.98 -25.70
N ALA A 158 -12.79 -6.83 -24.69
CA ALA A 158 -11.67 -7.37 -23.91
C ALA A 158 -10.64 -8.06 -24.81
N GLY A 159 -9.40 -7.58 -24.80
CA GLY A 159 -8.31 -8.18 -25.60
C GLY A 159 -8.35 -7.82 -27.09
N ALA A 160 -9.24 -6.91 -27.50
CA ALA A 160 -9.20 -6.36 -28.86
C ALA A 160 -7.91 -5.55 -29.05
N THR A 161 -7.32 -5.65 -30.24
CA THR A 161 -6.19 -4.81 -30.64
C THR A 161 -6.68 -3.78 -31.64
N VAL A 162 -6.39 -2.51 -31.37
CA VAL A 162 -6.69 -1.39 -32.27
C VAL A 162 -5.37 -0.86 -32.79
N ASP A 163 -5.19 -0.90 -34.11
CA ASP A 163 -3.96 -0.40 -34.73
C ASP A 163 -4.07 1.10 -35.04
N LEU A 164 -3.38 1.91 -34.23
CA LEU A 164 -3.27 3.35 -34.40
C LEU A 164 -1.79 3.72 -34.56
N PRO A 165 -1.18 3.50 -35.75
CA PRO A 165 0.27 3.63 -35.93
C PRO A 165 0.81 5.02 -35.57
N GLY A 166 0.06 6.08 -35.86
CA GLY A 166 0.43 7.46 -35.50
C GLY A 166 0.36 7.78 -34.00
N TYR A 167 -0.22 6.91 -33.19
CA TYR A 167 -0.41 7.07 -31.74
C TYR A 167 0.25 5.94 -30.94
N LYS A 168 1.19 5.21 -31.55
CA LYS A 168 2.03 4.21 -30.88
C LYS A 168 3.30 4.84 -30.34
N MET A 169 3.92 4.18 -29.35
CA MET A 169 5.21 4.64 -28.80
C MET A 169 6.32 4.78 -29.86
N ALA A 170 6.31 3.91 -30.87
CA ALA A 170 7.23 4.03 -32.00
C ALA A 170 7.11 5.38 -32.73
N ALA A 171 5.89 5.89 -32.93
CA ALA A 171 5.67 7.19 -33.55
C ALA A 171 6.15 8.35 -32.67
N VAL A 172 5.98 8.24 -31.34
CA VAL A 172 6.51 9.23 -30.39
C VAL A 172 8.04 9.26 -30.42
N GLN A 173 8.70 8.09 -30.40
CA GLN A 173 10.15 7.98 -30.51
C GLN A 173 10.67 8.65 -31.78
N GLU A 174 10.00 8.42 -32.90
CA GLU A 174 10.36 9.03 -34.17
C GLU A 174 10.21 10.57 -34.15
N GLN A 175 9.15 11.08 -33.53
CA GLN A 175 8.93 12.53 -33.41
C GLN A 175 9.97 13.23 -32.53
N VAL A 176 10.48 12.56 -31.49
CA VAL A 176 11.43 13.13 -30.53
C VAL A 176 12.89 12.75 -30.79
N LYS A 177 13.19 12.01 -31.86
CA LYS A 177 14.54 11.50 -32.13
C LYS A 177 15.61 12.60 -32.21
N GLU A 178 15.23 13.77 -32.72
CA GLU A 178 16.11 14.95 -32.88
C GLU A 178 16.12 15.86 -31.65
N LEU A 179 15.42 15.50 -30.56
CA LEU A 179 15.29 16.37 -29.40
C LEU A 179 16.63 16.58 -28.68
N LEU A 180 17.37 15.51 -28.40
CA LEU A 180 18.66 15.61 -27.69
C LEU A 180 19.71 16.40 -28.49
N PRO A 181 19.92 16.13 -29.80
CA PRO A 181 20.82 16.95 -30.62
C PRO A 181 20.44 18.44 -30.66
N LYS A 182 19.14 18.76 -30.79
CA LYS A 182 18.67 20.16 -30.80
C LYS A 182 18.87 20.88 -29.47
N LEU A 183 18.98 20.14 -28.38
CA LEU A 183 19.30 20.67 -27.05
C LEU A 183 20.81 20.75 -26.80
N GLY A 184 21.65 20.31 -27.75
CA GLY A 184 23.11 20.25 -27.57
C GLY A 184 23.56 19.17 -26.59
N ILE A 185 22.73 18.14 -26.36
CA ILE A 185 23.04 17.02 -25.48
C ILE A 185 23.67 15.91 -26.33
N ASP A 186 24.93 15.60 -26.06
CA ASP A 186 25.64 14.50 -26.69
C ASP A 186 25.19 13.17 -26.07
N ALA A 187 24.55 12.32 -26.88
CA ALA A 187 24.01 11.03 -26.46
C ALA A 187 24.42 9.94 -27.45
N GLU A 188 24.90 8.81 -26.92
CA GLU A 188 25.39 7.68 -27.74
C GLU A 188 24.30 7.02 -28.60
N ALA A 189 23.02 7.17 -28.22
CA ALA A 189 21.89 6.59 -28.93
C ALA A 189 20.61 7.44 -28.81
N PRO A 190 19.66 7.32 -29.76
CA PRO A 190 18.37 7.98 -29.67
C PRO A 190 17.54 7.54 -28.46
N LEU A 191 16.62 8.41 -28.02
CA LEU A 191 15.66 8.10 -26.97
C LEU A 191 14.81 6.88 -27.34
N ARG A 192 14.69 5.94 -26.38
CA ARG A 192 13.87 4.74 -26.53
C ARG A 192 12.74 4.68 -25.51
N ALA A 193 11.62 4.09 -25.89
CA ALA A 193 10.54 3.79 -24.97
C ALA A 193 11.05 2.87 -23.85
N HIS A 194 10.66 3.16 -22.61
CA HIS A 194 11.09 2.38 -21.46
C HIS A 194 10.33 1.05 -21.42
N PRO A 195 11.00 -0.11 -21.22
CA PRO A 195 10.40 -1.43 -21.39
C PRO A 195 9.30 -1.77 -20.38
N LYS A 196 9.22 -1.03 -19.26
CA LYS A 196 8.19 -1.20 -18.22
C LYS A 196 7.23 -0.02 -18.10
N ALA A 197 7.43 1.06 -18.87
CA ALA A 197 6.56 2.23 -18.81
C ALA A 197 5.61 2.17 -20.01
N HIS A 198 4.36 1.81 -19.75
CA HIS A 198 3.34 1.64 -20.77
C HIS A 198 2.34 2.79 -20.63
N PRO A 199 2.48 3.87 -21.42
CA PRO A 199 1.50 4.95 -21.38
C PRO A 199 0.15 4.44 -21.87
N GLU A 200 -0.90 4.82 -21.16
CA GLU A 200 -2.27 4.37 -21.42
C GLU A 200 -3.18 5.57 -21.72
N LEU A 201 -4.09 5.40 -22.67
CA LEU A 201 -5.23 6.30 -22.88
C LEU A 201 -6.45 5.73 -22.14
N ARG A 202 -7.03 6.54 -21.26
CA ARG A 202 -8.20 6.17 -20.44
C ARG A 202 -9.41 7.00 -20.83
N PHE A 203 -10.53 6.35 -21.13
CA PHE A 203 -11.75 7.06 -21.54
C PHE A 203 -13.00 6.25 -21.23
N ARG A 204 -14.15 6.93 -21.18
CA ARG A 204 -15.45 6.29 -20.92
C ARG A 204 -16.26 6.19 -22.20
N VAL A 205 -16.89 5.04 -22.42
CA VAL A 205 -17.86 4.83 -23.51
C VAL A 205 -19.18 4.35 -22.96
N ARG A 206 -20.24 4.53 -23.74
CA ARG A 206 -21.55 3.94 -23.48
C ARG A 206 -21.89 2.99 -24.62
N ASP A 207 -22.33 1.78 -24.31
CA ASP A 207 -22.76 0.82 -25.32
C ASP A 207 -24.23 1.03 -25.73
N ALA A 208 -24.68 0.26 -26.73
CA ALA A 208 -26.06 0.32 -27.24
C ALA A 208 -27.13 0.00 -26.19
N ASN A 209 -26.77 -0.71 -25.11
CA ASN A 209 -27.65 -1.04 -23.98
C ASN A 209 -27.57 0.00 -22.85
N ALA A 210 -27.04 1.19 -23.14
CA ALA A 210 -26.79 2.25 -22.18
C ALA A 210 -25.84 1.90 -21.01
N ARG A 211 -25.11 0.79 -21.09
CA ARG A 211 -24.08 0.44 -20.10
C ARG A 211 -22.86 1.30 -20.33
N THR A 212 -22.32 1.87 -19.26
CA THR A 212 -21.11 2.70 -19.34
C THR A 212 -19.90 1.82 -19.03
N TRP A 213 -18.79 2.05 -19.73
CA TRP A 213 -17.54 1.30 -19.60
C TRP A 213 -16.37 2.27 -19.43
N ASN A 214 -15.48 1.97 -18.49
CA ASN A 214 -14.16 2.58 -18.38
C ASN A 214 -13.19 1.77 -19.25
N ILE A 215 -12.63 2.39 -20.28
CA ILE A 215 -11.72 1.76 -21.24
C ILE A 215 -10.29 2.23 -20.99
N VAL A 216 -9.36 1.29 -21.14
CA VAL A 216 -7.91 1.52 -21.17
C VAL A 216 -7.37 1.03 -22.50
N TYR A 217 -6.62 1.89 -23.20
CA TYR A 217 -5.87 1.57 -24.41
C TYR A 217 -4.38 1.76 -24.16
N ASP A 218 -3.59 0.71 -24.33
CA ASP A 218 -2.13 0.74 -24.17
C ASP A 218 -1.47 1.23 -25.46
N LEU A 219 -0.74 2.35 -25.41
CA LEU A 219 -0.07 2.94 -26.57
C LEU A 219 1.15 2.15 -27.04
N SER A 220 1.67 1.24 -26.21
CA SER A 220 2.79 0.36 -26.55
C SER A 220 2.32 -0.82 -27.38
N THR A 221 1.25 -1.48 -26.94
CA THR A 221 0.78 -2.75 -27.52
C THR A 221 -0.41 -2.57 -28.47
N GLY A 222 -1.17 -1.47 -28.35
CA GLY A 222 -2.42 -1.25 -29.06
C GLY A 222 -3.60 -2.06 -28.49
N ARG A 223 -3.43 -2.72 -27.33
CA ARG A 223 -4.47 -3.51 -26.70
C ARG A 223 -5.49 -2.62 -26.01
N VAL A 224 -6.75 -3.03 -26.09
CA VAL A 224 -7.89 -2.44 -25.41
C VAL A 224 -8.41 -3.40 -24.36
N ASP A 225 -8.63 -2.88 -23.16
CA ASP A 225 -9.33 -3.57 -22.08
C ASP A 225 -10.26 -2.58 -21.37
N GLY A 226 -11.09 -3.06 -20.45
CA GLY A 226 -11.94 -2.17 -19.68
C GLY A 226 -12.77 -2.85 -18.61
N ARG A 227 -13.53 -2.02 -17.90
CA ARG A 227 -14.44 -2.43 -16.83
C ARG A 227 -15.77 -1.71 -16.95
N PRO A 228 -16.88 -2.29 -16.48
CA PRO A 228 -18.14 -1.56 -16.35
C PRO A 228 -17.90 -0.28 -15.52
N ALA A 229 -18.57 0.82 -15.84
CA ALA A 229 -18.55 2.02 -15.01
C ALA A 229 -19.81 2.06 -14.16
N GLY A 230 -19.69 1.96 -12.84
CA GLY A 230 -20.84 2.01 -11.93
C GLY A 230 -20.46 1.92 -10.45
N PRO A 231 -21.36 2.35 -9.54
CA PRO A 231 -21.18 2.23 -8.10
C PRO A 231 -21.19 0.74 -7.69
N GLY A 232 -20.19 0.31 -6.89
CA GLY A 232 -20.16 -1.04 -6.29
C GLY A 232 -19.04 -1.98 -6.71
N GLN A 233 -18.03 -1.53 -7.47
CA GLN A 233 -16.96 -2.42 -7.94
C GLN A 233 -15.91 -2.81 -6.90
N LEU A 234 -15.74 -2.03 -5.84
CA LEU A 234 -14.79 -2.33 -4.77
C LEU A 234 -15.48 -2.20 -3.43
N ARG A 235 -15.37 -3.23 -2.59
CA ARG A 235 -15.73 -3.09 -1.17
C ARG A 235 -14.86 -2.00 -0.56
N PHE A 236 -15.33 -1.30 0.48
CA PHE A 236 -14.58 -0.21 1.12
C PHE A 236 -13.18 -0.65 1.56
N VAL A 237 -13.06 -1.87 2.09
CA VAL A 237 -11.78 -2.50 2.47
C VAL A 237 -10.85 -2.66 1.26
N GLU A 238 -11.35 -3.14 0.13
CA GLU A 238 -10.57 -3.30 -1.11
C GLU A 238 -10.12 -1.96 -1.70
N LEU A 239 -10.93 -0.91 -1.55
CA LEU A 239 -10.55 0.44 -1.93
C LEU A 239 -9.40 0.96 -1.05
N LEU A 240 -9.50 0.80 0.27
CA LEU A 240 -8.45 1.21 1.20
C LEU A 240 -7.15 0.44 0.96
N GLU A 241 -7.23 -0.86 0.72
CA GLU A 241 -6.08 -1.68 0.39
C GLU A 241 -5.42 -1.23 -0.91
N LYS A 242 -6.20 -0.98 -1.97
CA LYS A 242 -5.64 -0.50 -3.25
C LYS A 242 -4.97 0.87 -3.12
N LEU A 243 -5.47 1.73 -2.23
CA LEU A 243 -4.81 3.00 -1.92
C LEU A 243 -3.49 2.77 -1.18
N HIS A 244 -3.43 1.77 -0.30
CA HIS A 244 -2.24 1.44 0.51
C HIS A 244 -1.15 0.68 -0.30
N THR A 245 -1.55 -0.20 -1.22
CA THR A 245 -0.69 -1.16 -1.92
C THR A 245 -0.05 -0.64 -3.21
N THR A 246 -0.04 0.70 -3.40
CA THR A 246 0.66 1.33 -4.52
C THR A 246 2.18 1.00 -4.53
N HIS A 247 2.71 0.41 -3.45
CA HIS A 247 4.03 -0.23 -3.41
C HIS A 247 3.95 -1.59 -2.67
N HIS A 248 4.45 -2.65 -3.30
CA HIS A 248 4.36 -4.03 -2.79
C HIS A 248 5.34 -4.29 -1.62
N PHE A 249 4.90 -5.08 -0.63
CA PHE A 249 5.78 -5.62 0.44
C PHE A 249 5.78 -7.16 0.45
N PRO A 250 6.93 -7.81 0.67
CA PRO A 250 7.02 -9.25 0.85
C PRO A 250 6.67 -9.68 2.29
N ILE A 251 5.96 -10.81 2.41
CA ILE A 251 5.51 -11.40 3.68
C ILE A 251 6.47 -12.57 4.02
N HIS A 252 7.30 -12.39 5.04
CA HIS A 252 8.14 -13.43 5.65
C HIS A 252 7.85 -13.53 7.15
N GLY A 253 7.97 -14.72 7.73
CA GLY A 253 7.90 -14.98 9.17
C GLY A 253 9.22 -14.74 9.93
N ASP A 254 10.05 -13.82 9.44
CA ASP A 254 11.31 -13.38 10.08
C ASP A 254 11.14 -11.93 10.59
N MET A 255 12.19 -11.12 10.82
CA MET A 255 12.10 -9.70 11.26
C MET A 255 11.03 -8.82 10.54
N ALA A 256 10.58 -9.24 9.35
CA ALA A 256 9.41 -8.69 8.67
C ALA A 256 8.09 -8.80 9.46
N TRP A 257 7.87 -9.84 10.28
CA TRP A 257 6.73 -9.94 11.19
C TRP A 257 6.79 -8.85 12.26
N PHE A 258 7.97 -8.62 12.85
CA PHE A 258 8.16 -7.50 13.78
C PHE A 258 7.95 -6.15 13.08
N PHE A 259 8.38 -6.02 11.82
CA PHE A 259 8.10 -4.83 11.02
C PHE A 259 6.60 -4.62 10.81
N ALA A 260 5.84 -5.67 10.48
CA ALA A 260 4.38 -5.61 10.36
C ALA A 260 3.73 -5.22 11.70
N LEU A 261 4.15 -5.84 12.80
CA LEU A 261 3.71 -5.48 14.16
C LEU A 261 4.03 -4.01 14.49
N PHE A 262 5.22 -3.51 14.14
CA PHE A 262 5.58 -2.11 14.35
C PHE A 262 4.78 -1.17 13.44
N ALA A 263 4.47 -1.59 12.22
CA ALA A 263 3.59 -0.85 11.32
C ALA A 263 2.18 -0.74 11.92
N ASP A 264 1.65 -1.83 12.51
CA ASP A 264 0.35 -1.83 13.19
C ASP A 264 0.37 -0.97 14.46
N ILE A 265 1.41 -1.09 15.30
CA ILE A 265 1.60 -0.22 16.48
C ILE A 265 1.69 1.24 16.05
N THR A 266 2.38 1.54 14.95
CA THR A 266 2.48 2.89 14.41
C THR A 266 1.11 3.37 13.94
N GLY A 267 0.36 2.56 13.19
CA GLY A 267 -1.00 2.85 12.77
C GLY A 267 -1.93 3.12 13.94
N ILE A 268 -1.92 2.26 14.98
CA ILE A 268 -2.71 2.44 16.20
C ILE A 268 -2.29 3.72 16.94
N THR A 269 -0.99 3.98 17.09
CA THR A 269 -0.47 5.18 17.75
C THR A 269 -0.91 6.44 17.02
N LEU A 270 -0.87 6.42 15.69
CA LEU A 270 -1.35 7.47 14.82
C LEU A 270 -2.86 7.72 15.01
N ILE A 271 -3.68 6.67 15.10
CA ILE A 271 -5.11 6.76 15.40
C ILE A 271 -5.35 7.35 16.81
N VAL A 272 -4.64 6.88 17.83
CA VAL A 272 -4.76 7.38 19.21
C VAL A 272 -4.32 8.83 19.30
N TRP A 273 -3.22 9.20 18.64
CA TRP A 273 -2.75 10.58 18.55
C TRP A 273 -3.78 11.48 17.87
N ALA A 274 -4.36 11.02 16.77
CA ALA A 274 -5.42 11.68 16.03
C ALA A 274 -6.67 11.92 16.92
N LEU A 275 -7.17 10.87 17.59
CA LEU A 275 -8.35 10.96 18.46
C LEU A 275 -8.11 11.80 19.71
N SER A 276 -6.94 11.67 20.34
CA SER A 276 -6.57 12.47 21.52
C SER A 276 -6.38 13.96 21.17
N GLY A 277 -5.83 14.27 19.99
CA GLY A 277 -5.77 15.63 19.44
C GLY A 277 -7.16 16.23 19.25
N LEU A 278 -8.10 15.46 18.70
CA LEU A 278 -9.50 15.86 18.55
C LEU A 278 -10.17 16.12 19.91
N ALA A 279 -9.97 15.23 20.89
CA ALA A 279 -10.50 15.38 22.24
C ALA A 279 -9.92 16.63 22.96
N MET A 280 -8.61 16.86 22.88
CA MET A 280 -7.97 18.05 23.46
C MET A 280 -8.45 19.34 22.82
N TRP A 281 -8.59 19.36 21.49
CA TRP A 281 -9.16 20.51 20.79
C TRP A 281 -10.60 20.79 21.24
N TRP A 282 -11.42 19.75 21.35
CA TRP A 282 -12.80 19.88 21.80
C TRP A 282 -12.91 20.49 23.20
N GLN A 283 -11.94 20.24 24.08
CA GLN A 283 -11.88 20.87 25.41
C GLN A 283 -11.60 22.38 25.36
N MET A 284 -10.97 22.89 24.30
CA MET A 284 -10.69 24.33 24.13
C MET A 284 -11.88 25.08 23.52
N LYS A 285 -12.79 25.53 24.39
CA LYS A 285 -14.05 26.22 24.02
C LYS A 285 -13.90 27.34 22.97
N PRO A 286 -12.92 28.27 23.06
CA PRO A 286 -12.84 29.39 22.12
C PRO A 286 -12.44 29.00 20.70
N THR A 287 -11.78 27.85 20.52
CA THR A 287 -11.22 27.40 19.24
C THR A 287 -12.08 26.38 18.52
N ARG A 288 -13.27 26.05 19.07
CA ARG A 288 -14.18 25.04 18.50
C ARG A 288 -14.74 25.44 17.14
N VAL A 289 -15.05 26.71 16.90
CA VAL A 289 -15.58 27.12 15.59
C VAL A 289 -14.49 27.00 14.51
N LEU A 290 -13.29 27.51 14.79
CA LEU A 290 -12.17 27.47 13.86
C LEU A 290 -11.71 26.04 13.57
N GLY A 291 -11.64 25.18 14.60
CA GLY A 291 -11.28 23.78 14.35
C GLY A 291 -12.39 23.01 13.63
N ALA A 292 -13.67 23.32 13.84
CA ALA A 292 -14.77 22.68 13.13
C ALA A 292 -14.73 23.05 11.64
N LEU A 293 -14.44 24.33 11.34
CA LEU A 293 -14.19 24.78 9.98
C LEU A 293 -12.99 24.04 9.36
N ALA A 294 -11.87 23.94 10.08
CA ALA A 294 -10.68 23.22 9.62
C ALA A 294 -10.95 21.74 9.32
N ILE A 295 -11.66 21.04 10.22
CA ILE A 295 -12.08 19.64 10.03
C ILE A 295 -13.00 19.52 8.81
N THR A 296 -13.96 20.42 8.65
CA THR A 296 -14.88 20.42 7.50
C THR A 296 -14.11 20.56 6.18
N VAL A 297 -13.17 21.50 6.11
CA VAL A 297 -12.30 21.68 4.95
C VAL A 297 -11.44 20.44 4.71
N ALA A 298 -10.87 19.84 5.77
CA ALA A 298 -10.07 18.63 5.67
C ALA A 298 -10.88 17.44 5.14
N ILE A 299 -12.10 17.24 5.63
CA ILE A 299 -13.02 16.19 5.17
C ILE A 299 -13.42 16.43 3.72
N ALA A 300 -13.74 17.66 3.33
CA ALA A 300 -14.08 18.01 1.95
C ALA A 300 -12.90 17.76 0.99
N ALA A 301 -11.69 18.16 1.37
CA ALA A 301 -10.47 17.91 0.62
C ALA A 301 -10.18 16.40 0.51
N ALA A 302 -10.30 15.66 1.62
CA ALA A 302 -10.14 14.21 1.63
C ALA A 302 -11.17 13.52 0.72
N ALA A 303 -12.43 13.92 0.78
CA ALA A 303 -13.48 13.39 -0.10
C ALA A 303 -13.21 13.69 -1.58
N LEU A 304 -12.70 14.89 -1.90
CA LEU A 304 -12.34 15.27 -3.26
C LEU A 304 -11.19 14.41 -3.80
N VAL A 305 -10.12 14.28 -3.03
CA VAL A 305 -8.96 13.44 -3.39
C VAL A 305 -9.38 11.98 -3.51
N MET A 306 -10.11 11.45 -2.52
CA MET A 306 -10.62 10.07 -2.54
C MET A 306 -11.50 9.81 -3.76
N ARG A 307 -12.36 10.76 -4.15
CA ARG A 307 -13.18 10.65 -5.36
C ARG A 307 -12.33 10.65 -6.63
N GLY A 308 -11.32 11.52 -6.71
CA GLY A 308 -10.35 11.55 -7.81
C GLY A 308 -9.59 10.24 -7.94
N THR A 309 -8.97 9.78 -6.86
CA THR A 309 -8.21 8.52 -6.84
C THR A 309 -9.10 7.30 -7.10
N ALA A 310 -10.32 7.26 -6.53
CA ALA A 310 -11.27 6.20 -6.81
C ALA A 310 -11.66 6.18 -8.31
N SER A 311 -11.81 7.35 -8.94
CA SER A 311 -12.09 7.43 -10.37
C SER A 311 -10.95 6.90 -11.23
N GLU A 312 -9.70 7.07 -10.82
CA GLU A 312 -8.52 6.48 -11.49
C GLU A 312 -8.48 4.95 -11.34
N ILE A 313 -8.69 4.44 -10.12
CA ILE A 313 -8.65 2.99 -9.83
C ILE A 313 -9.75 2.22 -10.60
N GLN A 314 -10.86 2.88 -10.95
CA GLN A 314 -11.98 2.29 -11.68
C GLN A 314 -11.69 1.96 -13.15
N PHE A 315 -10.62 2.50 -13.75
CA PHE A 315 -10.23 2.14 -15.12
C PHE A 315 -9.55 0.77 -15.20
N GLY A 316 -8.91 0.31 -14.11
CA GLY A 316 -8.09 -0.90 -14.12
C GLY A 316 -6.79 -0.71 -14.92
N ASN A 317 -6.07 -1.80 -15.14
CA ASN A 317 -4.89 -1.87 -16.01
C ASN A 317 -5.22 -2.82 -17.16
N VAL A 318 -4.59 -2.63 -18.33
CA VAL A 318 -4.65 -3.63 -19.41
C VAL A 318 -4.06 -4.94 -18.88
N ARG A 319 -4.82 -6.04 -18.94
CA ARG A 319 -4.31 -7.35 -18.52
C ARG A 319 -3.07 -7.71 -19.37
N GLY A 320 -1.92 -7.85 -18.72
CA GLY A 320 -0.75 -8.46 -19.34
C GLY A 320 -1.02 -9.94 -19.62
N ASP A 321 -0.37 -10.50 -20.64
CA ASP A 321 -0.41 -11.94 -20.86
C ASP A 321 0.36 -12.63 -19.72
N GLY A 322 -0.37 -13.15 -18.75
CA GLY A 322 0.13 -13.95 -17.63
C GLY A 322 -1.06 -14.61 -16.92
N PRO A 323 -0.87 -15.83 -16.36
CA PRO A 323 -1.94 -16.72 -15.91
C PRO A 323 -2.90 -16.11 -14.88
#